data_AF-A0A2N1M3N0-F1
#
_entry.id   AF-A0A2N1M3N0-F1
#
_cell.length_a   1.000
_cell.length_b   1.000
_cell.length_c   1.000
_cell.angle_alpha   90.00
_cell.angle_beta   90.00
_cell.angle_gamma   90.00
#
_symmetry.space_group_name_H-M   'P 1'
#
loop_
_entity.id
_entity.type
_entity.pdbx_description
1 polymer ?
#
loop_
_entity_poly.entity_id
_entity_poly.type
_entity_poly.pdbx_seq_one_letter_code
_entity_poly.pdbx_strand_id
1 'polypeptide(L)'
;MEESMRLDNTRTLHQIVEDVLKETINDISQIDLNGVVKTAVWKPDKNNKSVQRFISQMRDRHTREEADAKRRIKKGLTPEPYLYEIPEPGERFEYIVVENDSTCASGQRVGDKMEYPEVVRRLGKKIDISYYLKTVVGLCARFINYNEIFQPSSEIVLGALKKLKDDNKANDGGMDEDDLDEDEEDEDVLDKDEVSKIRDALAQKSAEKWVRDYIKNLHEGPKKDEAIISHLWKGACIYAKTLFDTTYANRIVKYTESNAYYQSFLNALDKQEESIRLKLSLLLKEISEADIGYRDSMYKLVTKKRAMSLEQYLISYYLDECKLVADFQNTWYKVVGLEITRYQILSKLQDGKKDDSSEADIDDIIELYG
;
A
#
# COMPACT_ATOMS: atom_id res chain seq x y z
N MET A 1 21.26 5.06 8.26
CA MET A 1 22.48 5.29 7.42
C MET A 1 23.81 4.98 8.13
N GLU A 2 23.96 5.28 9.43
CA GLU A 2 25.23 5.09 10.16
C GLU A 2 25.64 3.60 10.28
N GLU A 3 24.64 2.73 10.44
CA GLU A 3 24.85 1.28 10.55
C GLU A 3 25.26 0.61 9.23
N SER A 4 24.88 1.17 8.08
CA SER A 4 25.27 0.65 6.76
C SER A 4 26.71 1.01 6.38
N MET A 5 27.34 1.96 7.09
CA MET A 5 28.72 2.39 6.88
C MET A 5 29.73 1.69 7.80
N ARG A 6 29.27 0.73 8.63
CA ARG A 6 30.17 -0.03 9.50
C ARG A 6 31.02 -1.00 8.69
N LEU A 7 32.27 -1.20 9.12
CA LEU A 7 33.24 -2.06 8.44
C LEU A 7 32.84 -3.55 8.42
N ASP A 8 31.96 -3.97 9.32
CA ASP A 8 31.40 -5.32 9.44
C ASP A 8 30.02 -5.47 8.76
N ASN A 9 29.59 -4.50 7.95
CA ASN A 9 28.30 -4.59 7.28
C ASN A 9 28.28 -5.70 6.21
N THR A 10 27.52 -6.77 6.47
CA THR A 10 27.33 -7.90 5.55
C THR A 10 26.10 -7.75 4.64
N ARG A 11 25.37 -6.62 4.73
CA ARG A 11 24.17 -6.39 3.92
C ARG A 11 24.52 -6.19 2.46
N THR A 12 23.70 -6.78 1.59
CA THR A 12 23.75 -6.53 0.14
C THR A 12 23.23 -5.13 -0.18
N LEU A 13 23.62 -4.57 -1.34
CA LEU A 13 23.06 -3.30 -1.83
C LEU A 13 21.53 -3.36 -1.96
N HIS A 14 20.99 -4.53 -2.29
CA HIS A 14 19.56 -4.76 -2.36
C HIS A 14 18.88 -4.54 -1.00
N GLN A 15 19.40 -5.16 0.06
CA GLN A 15 18.89 -5.01 1.43
C GLN A 15 19.03 -3.57 1.94
N ILE A 16 20.13 -2.89 1.62
CA ILE A 16 20.32 -1.49 2.00
C ILE A 16 19.25 -0.60 1.32
N VAL A 17 18.97 -0.84 0.04
CA VAL A 17 17.92 -0.11 -0.69
C VAL A 17 16.53 -0.40 -0.11
N GLU A 18 16.24 -1.64 0.26
CA GLU A 18 15.00 -2.01 0.95
C GLU A 18 14.83 -1.25 2.27
N ASP A 19 15.85 -1.26 3.12
CA ASP A 19 15.86 -0.57 4.41
C ASP A 19 15.65 0.94 4.25
N VAL A 20 16.40 1.57 3.33
CA VAL A 20 16.28 3.01 3.05
C VAL A 20 14.89 3.37 2.54
N LEU A 21 14.30 2.56 1.65
CA LEU A 21 12.94 2.80 1.15
C LEU A 21 11.89 2.63 2.25
N LYS A 22 12.03 1.60 3.09
CA LYS A 22 11.19 1.36 4.27
C LYS A 22 11.22 2.56 5.23
N GLU A 23 12.42 3.01 5.60
CA GLU A 23 12.63 4.18 6.47
C GLU A 23 12.04 5.45 5.84
N THR A 24 12.38 5.73 4.58
CA THR A 24 11.91 6.92 3.85
C THR A 24 10.39 6.99 3.75
N ILE A 25 9.71 5.87 3.49
CA ILE A 25 8.24 5.86 3.38
C ILE A 25 7.58 6.04 4.74
N ASN A 26 8.13 5.40 5.78
CA ASN A 26 7.65 5.62 7.15
C ASN A 26 7.81 7.09 7.53
N ASP A 27 8.97 7.69 7.25
CA ASP A 27 9.22 9.10 7.49
C ASP A 27 8.23 9.96 6.70
N ILE A 28 8.05 9.73 5.40
CA ILE A 28 7.08 10.48 4.57
C ILE A 28 5.66 10.38 5.11
N SER A 29 5.25 9.21 5.64
CA SER A 29 3.93 9.07 6.27
C SER A 29 3.76 9.91 7.54
N GLN A 30 4.87 10.30 8.17
CA GLN A 30 4.96 11.14 9.36
C GLN A 30 5.45 12.57 9.07
N ILE A 31 5.85 12.89 7.83
CA ILE A 31 6.39 14.20 7.45
C ILE A 31 5.29 15.26 7.64
N ASP A 32 5.63 16.30 8.40
CA ASP A 32 4.88 17.55 8.41
C ASP A 32 4.80 18.08 6.97
N LEU A 33 3.60 18.48 6.52
CA LEU A 33 3.29 18.84 5.14
C LEU A 33 4.27 19.84 4.53
N ASN A 34 4.94 20.64 5.37
CA ASN A 34 6.03 21.55 5.01
C ASN A 34 7.18 20.87 4.24
N GLY A 35 7.51 19.61 4.52
CA GLY A 35 8.57 18.87 3.83
C GLY A 35 8.26 18.48 2.38
N VAL A 36 6.99 18.58 1.96
CA VAL A 36 6.55 18.22 0.60
C VAL A 36 6.01 19.42 -0.21
N VAL A 37 5.98 20.62 0.37
CA VAL A 37 5.53 21.83 -0.32
C VAL A 37 6.45 22.12 -1.51
N LYS A 38 5.83 22.35 -2.67
CA LYS A 38 6.50 22.86 -3.86
C LYS A 38 5.97 24.24 -4.19
N THR A 39 6.77 25.02 -4.90
CA THR A 39 6.37 26.35 -5.38
C THR A 39 6.32 26.38 -6.91
N ALA A 40 5.35 27.09 -7.46
CA ALA A 40 5.28 27.43 -8.89
C ALA A 40 4.99 28.91 -9.08
N VAL A 41 5.30 29.43 -10.27
CA VAL A 41 4.94 30.81 -10.68
C VAL A 41 3.80 30.73 -11.67
N TRP A 42 2.73 31.50 -11.45
CA TRP A 42 1.65 31.59 -12.42
C TRP A 42 2.05 32.49 -13.59
N LYS A 43 2.11 31.95 -14.81
CA LYS A 43 2.41 32.71 -16.04
C LYS A 43 1.43 32.32 -17.15
N PRO A 44 0.39 33.12 -17.42
CA PRO A 44 -0.64 32.80 -18.41
C PRO A 44 -0.09 32.59 -19.83
N ASP A 45 0.99 33.30 -20.17
CA ASP A 45 1.65 33.30 -21.48
C ASP A 45 2.55 32.07 -21.70
N LYS A 46 2.89 31.32 -20.65
CA LYS A 46 3.74 30.13 -20.73
C LYS A 46 2.92 28.86 -20.88
N ASN A 47 3.36 27.96 -21.75
CA ASN A 47 2.74 26.65 -21.98
C ASN A 47 3.06 25.63 -20.87
N ASN A 48 2.86 26.02 -19.60
CA ASN A 48 2.94 25.09 -18.48
C ASN A 48 1.56 24.45 -18.26
N LYS A 49 1.31 23.36 -19.00
CA LYS A 49 0.02 22.65 -18.98
C LYS A 49 -0.41 22.21 -17.57
N SER A 50 0.53 21.93 -16.67
CA SER A 50 0.23 21.51 -15.30
C SER A 50 -0.32 22.67 -14.48
N VAL A 51 0.40 23.80 -14.47
CA VAL A 51 -0.02 25.00 -13.75
C VAL A 51 -1.30 25.59 -14.34
N GLN A 52 -1.44 25.61 -15.67
CA GLN A 52 -2.67 26.09 -16.31
C GLN A 52 -3.91 25.29 -15.89
N ARG A 53 -3.79 23.97 -15.82
CA ARG A 53 -4.88 23.09 -15.33
C ARG A 53 -5.21 23.35 -13.87
N PHE A 54 -4.19 23.43 -13.03
CA PHE A 54 -4.34 23.75 -11.61
C PHE A 54 -5.10 25.07 -11.43
N ILE A 55 -4.66 26.15 -12.08
CA ILE A 55 -5.31 27.47 -11.97
C ILE A 55 -6.74 27.43 -12.50
N SER A 56 -7.01 26.73 -13.61
CA SER A 56 -8.38 26.53 -14.11
C SER A 56 -9.25 25.85 -13.07
N GLN A 57 -8.74 24.79 -12.44
CA GLN A 57 -9.47 24.05 -11.42
C GLN A 57 -9.72 24.89 -10.16
N MET A 58 -8.75 25.70 -9.74
CA MET A 58 -8.91 26.59 -8.58
C MET A 58 -9.93 27.69 -8.85
N ARG A 59 -9.98 28.22 -10.09
CA ARG A 59 -11.05 29.14 -10.51
C ARG A 59 -12.43 28.49 -10.42
N ASP A 60 -12.59 27.29 -10.96
CA ASP A 60 -13.87 26.57 -10.91
C ASP A 60 -14.34 26.26 -9.48
N ARG A 61 -13.40 25.98 -8.57
CA ARG A 61 -13.69 25.78 -7.15
C ARG A 61 -14.05 27.10 -6.46
N HIS A 62 -13.29 28.15 -6.70
CA HIS A 62 -13.54 29.48 -6.16
C HIS A 62 -14.93 30.01 -6.57
N THR A 63 -15.31 29.89 -7.86
CA THR A 63 -16.64 30.30 -8.33
C THR A 63 -17.77 29.54 -7.63
N ARG A 64 -17.56 28.27 -7.25
CA ARG A 64 -18.54 27.52 -6.45
C ARG A 64 -18.62 28.02 -5.02
N GLU A 65 -17.50 28.36 -4.39
CA GLU A 65 -17.46 28.96 -3.06
C GLU A 65 -18.16 30.32 -3.03
N GLU A 66 -17.93 31.17 -4.04
CA GLU A 66 -18.64 32.45 -4.19
C GLU A 66 -20.16 32.26 -4.31
N ALA A 67 -20.59 31.25 -5.08
CA ALA A 67 -22.01 30.94 -5.24
C ALA A 67 -22.64 30.44 -3.94
N ASP A 68 -21.94 29.61 -3.15
CA ASP A 68 -22.43 29.16 -1.83
C ASP A 68 -22.46 30.32 -0.83
N ALA A 69 -21.42 31.16 -0.80
CA ALA A 69 -21.38 32.35 0.05
C ALA A 69 -22.57 33.28 -0.22
N LYS A 70 -22.86 33.57 -1.50
CA LYS A 70 -24.04 34.35 -1.91
C LYS A 70 -25.35 33.70 -1.43
N ARG A 71 -25.46 32.37 -1.50
CA ARG A 71 -26.64 31.63 -1.01
C ARG A 71 -26.78 31.69 0.52
N ARG A 72 -25.68 31.59 1.27
CA ARG A 72 -25.67 31.69 2.74
C ARG A 72 -26.05 33.09 3.21
N ILE A 73 -25.50 34.13 2.60
CA ILE A 73 -25.85 35.53 2.89
C ILE A 73 -27.34 35.77 2.68
N LYS A 74 -27.92 35.26 1.57
CA LYS A 74 -29.37 35.37 1.31
C LYS A 74 -30.24 34.68 2.39
N LYS A 75 -29.71 33.68 3.09
CA LYS A 75 -30.36 33.00 4.21
C LYS A 75 -30.08 33.64 5.58
N GLY A 76 -29.34 34.75 5.64
CA GLY A 76 -28.92 35.39 6.88
C GLY A 76 -27.80 34.64 7.61
N LEU A 77 -27.10 33.73 6.94
CA LEU A 77 -25.97 32.98 7.50
C LEU A 77 -24.65 33.65 7.12
N THR A 78 -23.66 33.55 8.01
CA THR A 78 -22.29 33.99 7.72
C THR A 78 -21.62 33.06 6.70
N PRO A 79 -21.04 33.59 5.62
CA PRO A 79 -20.29 32.78 4.66
C PRO A 79 -19.00 32.25 5.29
N GLU A 80 -18.56 31.08 4.85
CA GLU A 80 -17.24 30.57 5.23
C GLU A 80 -16.13 31.30 4.47
N PRO A 81 -14.93 31.44 5.06
CA PRO A 81 -13.76 31.95 4.34
C PRO A 81 -13.44 31.08 3.13
N TYR A 82 -13.06 31.72 2.02
CA TYR A 82 -12.66 31.02 0.80
C TYR A 82 -11.39 30.21 1.02
N LEU A 83 -11.36 29.01 0.46
CA LEU A 83 -10.21 28.11 0.54
C LEU A 83 -9.33 28.18 -0.70
N TYR A 84 -9.89 28.59 -1.83
CA TYR A 84 -9.19 28.63 -3.10
C TYR A 84 -8.97 30.07 -3.53
N GLU A 85 -7.85 30.65 -3.13
CA GLU A 85 -7.42 31.94 -3.67
C GLU A 85 -6.79 31.74 -5.06
N ILE A 86 -7.04 32.68 -5.97
CA ILE A 86 -6.49 32.62 -7.34
C ILE A 86 -5.27 33.52 -7.39
N PRO A 87 -4.06 33.00 -7.64
CA PRO A 87 -2.85 33.81 -7.67
C PRO A 87 -2.86 34.73 -8.90
N GLU A 88 -2.27 35.91 -8.74
CA GLU A 88 -2.11 36.89 -9.80
C GLU A 88 -1.06 36.42 -10.83
N PRO A 89 -1.16 36.84 -12.10
CA PRO A 89 -0.10 36.61 -13.08
C PRO A 89 1.25 37.13 -12.59
N GLY A 90 2.25 36.25 -12.52
CA GLY A 90 3.59 36.55 -12.00
C GLY A 90 3.79 36.14 -10.54
N GLU A 91 2.72 35.87 -9.80
CA GLU A 91 2.78 35.48 -8.39
C GLU A 91 3.31 34.04 -8.22
N ARG A 92 4.04 33.83 -7.13
CA ARG A 92 4.45 32.50 -6.67
C ARG A 92 3.38 31.93 -5.74
N PHE A 93 2.98 30.70 -6.00
CA PHE A 93 2.07 29.97 -5.11
C PHE A 93 2.66 28.63 -4.70
N GLU A 94 2.25 28.17 -3.53
CA GLU A 94 2.61 26.88 -2.97
C GLU A 94 1.60 25.81 -3.38
N TYR A 95 2.06 24.58 -3.57
CA TYR A 95 1.21 23.44 -3.86
C TYR A 95 1.82 22.14 -3.34
N ILE A 96 0.94 21.17 -3.12
CA ILE A 96 1.25 19.78 -2.81
C ILE A 96 0.54 18.91 -3.85
N VAL A 97 1.20 17.86 -4.34
CA VAL A 97 0.56 16.83 -5.17
C VAL A 97 -0.10 15.78 -4.28
N VAL A 98 -1.42 15.61 -4.41
CA VAL A 98 -2.25 14.70 -3.61
C VAL A 98 -2.69 13.46 -4.39
N GLU A 99 -3.00 12.40 -3.66
CA GLU A 99 -3.74 11.25 -4.19
C GLU A 99 -5.12 11.71 -4.64
N ASN A 100 -5.65 11.05 -5.67
CA ASN A 100 -6.96 11.37 -6.20
C ASN A 100 -7.99 10.35 -5.71
N ASP A 101 -9.10 10.83 -5.16
CA ASP A 101 -10.22 9.98 -4.73
C ASP A 101 -11.08 9.50 -5.92
N SER A 102 -10.86 10.03 -7.13
CA SER A 102 -11.66 9.70 -8.31
C SER A 102 -11.19 8.43 -9.02
N THR A 103 -12.14 7.54 -9.30
CA THR A 103 -11.97 6.19 -9.88
C THR A 103 -11.49 6.15 -11.33
N CYS A 104 -11.22 7.30 -11.96
CA CYS A 104 -10.80 7.38 -13.36
C CYS A 104 -9.27 7.38 -13.47
N ALA A 105 -8.65 6.21 -13.26
CA ALA A 105 -7.20 6.05 -13.07
C ALA A 105 -6.32 6.16 -14.33
N SER A 106 -6.87 6.38 -15.53
CA SER A 106 -6.08 6.47 -16.78
C SER A 106 -6.02 7.91 -17.32
N GLY A 107 -4.82 8.47 -17.44
CA GLY A 107 -4.55 9.73 -18.15
C GLY A 107 -4.48 11.02 -17.32
N GLN A 108 -4.53 10.93 -15.98
CA GLN A 108 -4.48 12.11 -15.11
C GLN A 108 -3.11 12.78 -15.12
N ARG A 109 -3.09 14.11 -15.20
CA ARG A 109 -1.84 14.90 -15.22
C ARG A 109 -1.58 15.48 -13.84
N VAL A 110 -0.32 15.82 -13.57
CA VAL A 110 0.12 16.37 -12.28
C VAL A 110 -0.73 17.58 -11.86
N GLY A 111 -1.09 18.45 -12.81
CA GLY A 111 -1.92 19.64 -12.55
C GLY A 111 -3.31 19.34 -11.99
N ASP A 112 -3.87 18.16 -12.29
CA ASP A 112 -5.18 17.74 -11.78
C ASP A 112 -5.11 17.27 -10.31
N LYS A 113 -3.89 16.98 -9.83
CA LYS A 113 -3.55 16.49 -8.49
C LYS A 113 -2.89 17.56 -7.60
N MET A 114 -2.62 18.75 -8.14
CA MET A 114 -2.03 19.84 -7.37
C MET A 114 -3.10 20.45 -6.46
N GLU A 115 -2.72 20.74 -5.22
CA GLU A 115 -3.61 21.28 -4.18
C GLU A 115 -2.88 22.29 -3.30
N TYR A 116 -3.59 23.28 -2.75
CA TYR A 116 -2.98 24.20 -1.78
C TYR A 116 -2.67 23.50 -0.46
N PRO A 117 -1.51 23.77 0.19
CA PRO A 117 -1.15 23.14 1.46
C PRO A 117 -2.22 23.27 2.55
N GLU A 118 -2.85 24.45 2.64
CA GLU A 118 -3.92 24.72 3.61
C GLU A 118 -5.17 23.87 3.37
N VAL A 119 -5.51 23.63 2.10
CA VAL A 119 -6.63 22.77 1.72
C VAL A 119 -6.32 21.32 2.05
N VAL A 120 -5.07 20.87 1.84
CA VAL A 120 -4.62 19.53 2.21
C VAL A 120 -4.76 19.32 3.72
N ARG A 121 -4.32 20.30 4.53
CA ARG A 121 -4.48 20.29 5.99
C ARG A 121 -5.93 20.21 6.42
N ARG A 122 -6.76 21.13 5.93
CA ARG A 122 -8.16 21.26 6.38
C ARG A 122 -9.02 20.07 5.96
N LEU A 123 -8.76 19.48 4.79
CA LEU A 123 -9.55 18.37 4.25
C LEU A 123 -8.93 16.99 4.48
N GLY A 124 -7.76 16.91 5.13
CA GLY A 124 -7.07 15.64 5.38
C GLY A 124 -6.74 14.86 4.11
N LYS A 125 -6.38 15.57 3.02
CA LYS A 125 -6.08 14.91 1.74
C LYS A 125 -4.76 14.15 1.82
N LYS A 126 -4.73 12.96 1.21
CA LYS A 126 -3.53 12.12 1.18
C LYS A 126 -2.53 12.63 0.15
N ILE A 127 -1.24 12.64 0.49
CA ILE A 127 -0.17 13.05 -0.41
C ILE A 127 0.10 11.93 -1.43
N ASP A 128 0.31 12.27 -2.71
CA ASP A 128 0.74 11.29 -3.72
C ASP A 128 2.24 10.98 -3.52
N ILE A 129 2.54 10.05 -2.63
CA ILE A 129 3.92 9.65 -2.30
C ILE A 129 4.68 9.20 -3.56
N SER A 130 4.00 8.55 -4.50
CA SER A 130 4.59 8.06 -5.76
C SER A 130 5.14 9.20 -6.62
N TYR A 131 4.49 10.37 -6.61
CA TYR A 131 4.99 11.56 -7.31
C TYR A 131 6.35 12.03 -6.77
N TYR A 132 6.50 12.08 -5.45
CA TYR A 132 7.73 12.58 -4.80
C TYR A 132 8.87 11.56 -4.85
N LEU A 133 8.55 10.26 -4.79
CA LEU A 133 9.56 9.20 -4.87
C LEU A 133 10.01 8.88 -6.31
N LYS A 134 9.44 9.53 -7.32
CA LYS A 134 9.78 9.25 -8.73
C LYS A 134 11.28 9.33 -9.03
N THR A 135 11.98 10.32 -8.45
CA THR A 135 13.43 10.48 -8.62
C THR A 135 14.22 9.44 -7.81
N VAL A 136 13.71 9.09 -6.62
CA VAL A 136 14.31 8.08 -5.73
C VAL A 136 14.31 6.71 -6.41
N VAL A 137 13.24 6.36 -7.13
CA VAL A 137 13.14 5.10 -7.89
C VAL A 137 14.33 4.89 -8.82
N GLY A 138 14.65 5.90 -9.65
CA GLY A 138 15.74 5.79 -10.62
C GLY A 138 17.11 5.70 -9.94
N LEU A 139 17.29 6.42 -8.83
CA LEU A 139 18.51 6.37 -8.03
C LEU A 139 18.71 4.98 -7.40
N CYS A 140 17.69 4.46 -6.70
CA CYS A 140 17.71 3.14 -6.07
C CYS A 140 17.95 2.02 -7.09
N ALA A 141 17.28 2.09 -8.24
CA ALA A 141 17.44 1.09 -9.30
C ALA A 141 18.89 0.98 -9.80
N ARG A 142 19.62 2.10 -9.89
CA ARG A 142 21.05 2.10 -10.29
C ARG A 142 21.95 1.37 -9.30
N PHE A 143 21.56 1.25 -8.03
CA PHE A 143 22.34 0.53 -7.03
C PHE A 143 22.11 -0.99 -7.07
N ILE A 144 20.95 -1.43 -7.56
CA ILE A 144 20.56 -2.84 -7.50
C ILE A 144 20.53 -3.52 -8.85
N ASN A 145 20.58 -2.79 -9.97
CA ASN A 145 20.47 -3.35 -11.32
C ASN A 145 21.50 -4.44 -11.66
N TYR A 146 22.67 -4.45 -11.00
CA TYR A 146 23.68 -5.50 -11.16
C TYR A 146 23.33 -6.82 -10.46
N ASN A 147 22.31 -6.84 -9.60
CA ASN A 147 21.84 -8.08 -8.97
C ASN A 147 21.28 -9.03 -10.03
N GLU A 148 21.64 -10.31 -9.93
CA GLU A 148 21.25 -11.37 -10.86
C GLU A 148 19.74 -11.45 -11.10
N ILE A 149 18.92 -11.12 -10.10
CA ILE A 149 17.46 -11.12 -10.18
C ILE A 149 16.94 -10.14 -11.26
N PHE A 150 17.69 -9.08 -11.56
CA PHE A 150 17.31 -8.08 -12.57
C PHE A 150 18.02 -8.23 -13.90
N GLN A 151 19.04 -9.09 -13.98
CA GLN A 151 19.81 -9.29 -15.20
C GLN A 151 18.95 -10.03 -16.25
N PRO A 152 18.83 -9.50 -17.47
CA PRO A 152 18.04 -10.14 -18.52
C PRO A 152 18.75 -11.39 -19.05
N SER A 153 17.97 -12.40 -19.45
CA SER A 153 18.51 -13.55 -20.15
C SER A 153 19.05 -13.16 -21.53
N SER A 154 20.00 -13.94 -22.06
CA SER A 154 20.58 -13.71 -23.38
C SER A 154 19.53 -13.67 -24.50
N GLU A 155 18.45 -14.44 -24.38
CA GLU A 155 17.34 -14.46 -25.34
C GLU A 155 16.63 -13.10 -25.41
N ILE A 156 16.36 -12.48 -24.26
CA ILE A 156 15.71 -11.16 -24.20
C ILE A 156 16.63 -10.08 -24.80
N VAL A 157 17.92 -10.14 -24.52
CA VAL A 157 18.92 -9.20 -25.06
C VAL A 157 19.01 -9.33 -26.59
N LEU A 158 19.07 -10.55 -27.13
CA LEU A 158 19.08 -10.79 -28.57
C LEU A 158 17.78 -10.32 -29.24
N GLY A 159 16.63 -10.55 -28.62
CA GLY A 159 15.35 -10.07 -29.13
C GLY A 159 15.26 -8.53 -29.18
N ALA A 160 15.86 -7.83 -28.21
CA ALA A 160 15.93 -6.37 -28.20
C ALA A 160 16.90 -5.82 -29.26
N LEU A 161 18.04 -6.49 -29.47
CA LEU A 161 19.02 -6.12 -30.48
C LEU A 161 18.45 -6.22 -31.90
N LYS A 162 17.75 -7.31 -32.22
CA LYS A 162 17.09 -7.50 -33.53
C LYS A 162 16.13 -6.37 -33.86
N LYS A 163 15.29 -5.98 -32.89
CA LYS A 163 14.36 -4.84 -33.05
C LYS A 163 15.09 -3.53 -33.34
N LEU A 164 16.22 -3.29 -32.69
CA LEU A 164 17.00 -2.06 -32.89
C LEU A 164 17.61 -1.99 -34.30
N LYS A 165 18.06 -3.14 -34.84
CA LYS A 165 18.51 -3.24 -36.24
C LYS A 165 17.38 -3.03 -37.24
N ASP A 166 16.20 -3.62 -36.99
CA ASP A 166 15.02 -3.47 -37.85
C ASP A 166 14.52 -2.01 -37.89
N ASP A 167 14.51 -1.32 -36.74
CA ASP A 167 14.13 0.10 -36.63
C ASP A 167 15.10 1.04 -37.37
N ASN A 168 16.39 0.68 -37.44
CA ASN A 168 17.39 1.42 -38.21
C ASN A 168 17.24 1.21 -39.73
N LYS A 169 16.89 -0.01 -40.18
CA LYS A 169 16.69 -0.34 -41.60
C LYS A 169 15.47 0.36 -42.22
N ALA A 170 14.44 0.65 -41.41
CA ALA A 170 13.24 1.35 -41.87
C ALA A 170 13.44 2.86 -42.15
N ASN A 171 14.57 3.45 -41.72
CA ASN A 171 14.87 4.87 -41.91
C ASN A 171 15.78 5.16 -43.11
N ASP A 172 16.35 4.14 -43.77
CA ASP A 172 17.15 4.30 -44.99
C ASP A 172 16.26 4.16 -46.24
N GLY A 173 15.29 5.07 -46.34
CA GLY A 173 14.40 5.18 -47.48
C GLY A 173 14.99 6.09 -48.55
N GLY A 174 15.96 5.59 -49.31
CA GLY A 174 16.30 6.18 -50.61
C GLY A 174 17.73 5.98 -51.06
N MET A 175 17.97 4.95 -51.88
CA MET A 175 18.81 5.10 -53.07
C MET A 175 18.52 3.95 -54.05
N ASP A 176 18.57 4.29 -55.34
CA ASP A 176 18.10 3.53 -56.49
C ASP A 176 18.68 2.12 -56.63
N GLU A 177 17.86 1.24 -57.21
CA GLU A 177 18.26 -0.06 -57.76
C GLU A 177 19.27 0.17 -58.88
N ASP A 178 20.52 -0.26 -58.69
CA ASP A 178 21.39 -0.87 -59.71
C ASP A 178 22.81 -1.04 -59.13
N ASP A 179 23.11 -2.24 -58.64
CA ASP A 179 24.30 -3.02 -58.99
C ASP A 179 24.44 -4.21 -58.01
N LEU A 180 24.39 -5.41 -58.58
CA LEU A 180 24.70 -6.66 -57.92
C LEU A 180 26.21 -6.78 -57.83
N ASP A 181 26.75 -6.84 -56.61
CA ASP A 181 28.02 -7.51 -56.35
C ASP A 181 27.90 -8.40 -55.11
N GLU A 182 28.48 -9.58 -55.27
CA GLU A 182 28.45 -10.76 -54.41
C GLU A 182 29.20 -10.56 -53.09
N ASP A 183 28.78 -11.35 -52.09
CA ASP A 183 29.56 -11.79 -50.95
C ASP A 183 30.14 -10.71 -50.02
N GLU A 184 29.40 -10.37 -48.96
CA GLU A 184 29.94 -10.54 -47.60
C GLU A 184 28.81 -11.12 -46.73
N GLU A 185 28.93 -12.39 -46.34
CA GLU A 185 28.39 -12.83 -45.06
C GLU A 185 29.17 -12.01 -44.01
N ASP A 186 28.71 -10.79 -43.76
CA ASP A 186 29.09 -10.05 -42.56
C ASP A 186 28.66 -10.96 -41.42
N GLU A 187 29.60 -11.76 -40.91
CA GLU A 187 29.50 -12.31 -39.57
C GLU A 187 29.27 -11.08 -38.70
N ASP A 188 28.00 -10.82 -38.37
CA ASP A 188 27.53 -9.75 -37.51
C ASP A 188 28.28 -9.91 -36.17
N VAL A 189 29.52 -9.40 -36.10
CA VAL A 189 30.32 -9.37 -34.89
C VAL A 189 29.58 -8.39 -34.00
N LEU A 190 28.69 -8.96 -33.20
CA LEU A 190 27.84 -8.24 -32.27
C LEU A 190 28.73 -7.26 -31.51
N ASP A 191 28.48 -5.96 -31.69
CA ASP A 191 29.22 -4.95 -30.94
C ASP A 191 28.97 -5.21 -29.45
N LYS A 192 30.02 -5.68 -28.77
CA LYS A 192 29.98 -6.03 -27.35
C LYS A 192 29.54 -4.83 -26.53
N ASP A 193 29.83 -3.61 -26.99
CA ASP A 193 29.40 -2.37 -26.36
C ASP A 193 27.88 -2.16 -26.50
N GLU A 194 27.31 -2.36 -27.70
CA GLU A 194 25.85 -2.29 -27.91
C GLU A 194 25.09 -3.33 -27.08
N VAL A 195 25.58 -4.56 -27.06
CA VAL A 195 24.99 -5.65 -26.25
C VAL A 195 25.01 -5.29 -24.77
N SER A 196 26.12 -4.70 -24.29
CA SER A 196 26.26 -4.28 -22.89
C SER A 196 25.32 -3.13 -22.54
N LYS A 197 25.21 -2.11 -23.41
CA LYS A 197 24.27 -0.98 -23.24
C LYS A 197 22.81 -1.44 -23.17
N ILE A 198 22.42 -2.39 -24.04
CA ILE A 198 21.06 -2.96 -24.04
C ILE A 198 20.81 -3.74 -22.75
N ARG A 199 21.77 -4.58 -22.33
CA ARG A 199 21.66 -5.35 -21.09
C ARG A 199 21.49 -4.42 -19.88
N ASP A 200 22.33 -3.39 -19.76
CA ASP A 200 22.26 -2.42 -18.67
C ASP A 200 20.93 -1.65 -18.66
N ALA A 201 20.44 -1.23 -19.83
CA ALA A 201 19.17 -0.54 -19.95
C ALA A 201 17.97 -1.44 -19.56
N LEU A 202 18.01 -2.71 -19.92
CA LEU A 202 16.99 -3.69 -19.55
C LEU A 202 17.03 -4.00 -18.05
N ALA A 203 18.22 -4.22 -17.49
CA ALA A 203 18.40 -4.45 -16.06
C ALA A 203 17.94 -3.23 -15.23
N GLN A 204 18.28 -2.03 -15.66
CA GLN A 204 17.81 -0.77 -15.05
C GLN A 204 16.28 -0.68 -15.08
N LYS A 205 15.63 -0.99 -16.21
CA LYS A 205 14.15 -0.99 -16.31
C LYS A 205 13.52 -2.04 -15.38
N SER A 206 14.13 -3.21 -15.28
CA SER A 206 13.68 -4.29 -14.38
C SER A 206 13.76 -3.86 -12.91
N ALA A 207 14.91 -3.31 -12.52
CA ALA A 207 15.15 -2.77 -11.18
C ALA A 207 14.20 -1.60 -10.86
N GLU A 208 13.99 -0.66 -11.78
CA GLU A 208 13.03 0.44 -11.59
C GLU A 208 11.61 -0.06 -11.39
N LYS A 209 11.20 -1.08 -12.16
CA LYS A 209 9.89 -1.71 -12.00
C LYS A 209 9.77 -2.31 -10.61
N TRP A 210 10.76 -3.08 -10.17
CA TRP A 210 10.78 -3.68 -8.85
C TRP A 210 10.70 -2.63 -7.74
N VAL A 211 11.49 -1.54 -7.80
CA VAL A 211 11.45 -0.47 -6.80
C VAL A 211 10.08 0.20 -6.74
N ARG A 212 9.44 0.45 -7.90
CA ARG A 212 8.07 0.99 -7.93
C ARG A 212 7.07 0.05 -7.27
N ASP A 213 7.15 -1.24 -7.60
CA ASP A 213 6.27 -2.27 -7.03
C ASP A 213 6.50 -2.42 -5.53
N TYR A 214 7.76 -2.35 -5.08
CA TYR A 214 8.13 -2.38 -3.66
C TYR A 214 7.57 -1.18 -2.87
N ILE A 215 7.78 0.05 -3.37
CA ILE A 215 7.20 1.28 -2.78
C ILE A 215 5.67 1.18 -2.69
N LYS A 216 5.03 0.72 -3.77
CA LYS A 216 3.58 0.51 -3.80
C LYS A 216 3.14 -0.51 -2.75
N ASN A 217 3.87 -1.60 -2.59
CA ASN A 217 3.59 -2.62 -1.59
C ASN A 217 3.78 -2.14 -0.16
N LEU A 218 4.74 -1.25 0.10
CA LEU A 218 4.91 -0.62 1.41
C LEU A 218 3.73 0.31 1.74
N HIS A 219 3.18 1.01 0.75
CA HIS A 219 2.05 1.91 0.95
C HIS A 219 0.68 1.20 1.03
N GLU A 220 0.45 0.21 0.17
CA GLU A 220 -0.82 -0.52 0.11
C GLU A 220 -0.87 -1.72 1.06
N GLY A 221 0.29 -2.27 1.42
CA GLY A 221 0.42 -3.47 2.26
C GLY A 221 -0.36 -3.39 3.55
N PRO A 222 -0.12 -2.37 4.41
CA PRO A 222 -0.84 -2.22 5.67
C PRO A 222 -2.37 -2.17 5.50
N LYS A 223 -2.87 -1.50 4.45
CA LYS A 223 -4.32 -1.43 4.14
C LYS A 223 -4.87 -2.81 3.74
N LYS A 224 -4.08 -3.58 2.98
CA LYS A 224 -4.44 -4.94 2.60
C LYS A 224 -4.46 -5.86 3.82
N ASP A 225 -3.47 -5.72 4.70
CA ASP A 225 -3.34 -6.51 5.93
C ASP A 225 -4.52 -6.22 6.88
N GLU A 226 -4.86 -4.95 7.09
CA GLU A 226 -6.02 -4.53 7.87
C GLU A 226 -7.33 -5.13 7.32
N ALA A 227 -7.50 -5.12 5.99
CA ALA A 227 -8.68 -5.70 5.35
C ALA A 227 -8.75 -7.23 5.52
N ILE A 228 -7.62 -7.93 5.40
CA ILE A 228 -7.53 -9.38 5.62
C ILE A 228 -7.85 -9.70 7.09
N ILE A 229 -7.20 -9.03 8.04
CA ILE A 229 -7.39 -9.24 9.49
C ILE A 229 -8.84 -8.95 9.88
N SER A 230 -9.43 -7.86 9.38
CA SER A 230 -10.83 -7.50 9.64
C SER A 230 -11.80 -8.57 9.10
N HIS A 231 -11.51 -9.14 7.93
CA HIS A 231 -12.30 -10.23 7.37
C HIS A 231 -12.21 -11.50 8.23
N LEU A 232 -11.01 -11.86 8.68
CA LEU A 232 -10.79 -13.01 9.56
C LEU A 232 -11.54 -12.83 10.88
N TRP A 233 -11.48 -11.65 11.49
CA TRP A 233 -12.20 -11.34 12.73
C TRP A 233 -13.71 -11.46 12.54
N LYS A 234 -14.24 -10.88 11.46
CA LYS A 234 -15.66 -10.99 11.13
C LYS A 234 -16.10 -12.45 10.96
N GLY A 235 -15.29 -13.27 10.29
CA GLY A 235 -15.52 -14.71 10.16
C GLY A 235 -15.54 -15.42 11.50
N ALA A 236 -14.55 -15.14 12.35
CA ALA A 236 -14.46 -15.69 13.71
C ALA A 236 -15.66 -15.30 14.58
N CYS A 237 -16.10 -14.04 14.56
CA CYS A 237 -17.30 -13.60 15.29
C CYS A 237 -18.56 -14.34 14.82
N ILE A 238 -18.75 -14.52 13.50
CA ILE A 238 -19.90 -15.25 12.95
C ILE A 238 -19.86 -16.72 13.39
N TYR A 239 -18.68 -17.35 13.31
CA TYR A 239 -18.48 -18.74 13.71
C TYR A 239 -18.75 -18.92 15.21
N ALA A 240 -18.12 -18.10 16.06
CA ALA A 240 -18.28 -18.12 17.51
C ALA A 240 -19.76 -17.95 17.90
N LYS A 241 -20.45 -16.99 17.28
CA LYS A 241 -21.89 -16.78 17.50
C LYS A 241 -22.71 -18.00 17.10
N THR A 242 -22.47 -18.57 15.92
CA THR A 242 -23.20 -19.75 15.44
C THR A 242 -22.97 -20.95 16.34
N LEU A 243 -21.72 -21.19 16.75
CA LEU A 243 -21.37 -22.24 17.69
C LEU A 243 -22.05 -22.03 19.04
N PHE A 244 -22.07 -20.81 19.54
CA PHE A 244 -22.75 -20.47 20.79
C PHE A 244 -24.26 -20.73 20.69
N ASP A 245 -24.92 -20.17 19.67
CA ASP A 245 -26.35 -20.31 19.43
C ASP A 245 -26.75 -21.78 19.27
N THR A 246 -25.92 -22.61 18.61
CA THR A 246 -26.21 -24.05 18.42
C THR A 246 -25.91 -24.90 19.66
N THR A 247 -24.84 -24.61 20.40
CA THR A 247 -24.36 -25.46 21.51
C THR A 247 -24.98 -25.08 22.85
N TYR A 248 -25.31 -23.80 23.05
CA TYR A 248 -25.74 -23.24 24.33
C TYR A 248 -27.17 -22.70 24.33
N ALA A 249 -27.93 -22.80 23.23
CA ALA A 249 -29.35 -22.41 23.16
C ALA A 249 -30.21 -22.94 24.32
N ASN A 250 -29.84 -24.06 24.94
CA ASN A 250 -30.58 -24.70 26.04
C ASN A 250 -29.85 -24.67 27.39
N ARG A 251 -28.69 -24.01 27.52
CA ARG A 251 -27.84 -24.01 28.71
C ARG A 251 -27.42 -22.60 29.14
N ILE A 252 -28.37 -21.68 29.24
CA ILE A 252 -28.14 -20.45 30.02
C ILE A 252 -28.38 -20.82 31.49
N VAL A 253 -27.33 -21.25 32.19
CA VAL A 253 -27.38 -21.42 33.64
C VAL A 253 -27.12 -20.05 34.26
N LYS A 254 -28.12 -19.55 35.00
CA LYS A 254 -28.04 -18.31 35.79
C LYS A 254 -26.90 -18.42 36.80
N TYR A 255 -25.86 -17.61 36.63
CA TYR A 255 -24.88 -17.35 37.67
C TYR A 255 -24.76 -15.84 37.85
N THR A 256 -24.83 -15.42 39.12
CA THR A 256 -24.88 -14.04 39.58
C THR A 256 -23.54 -13.67 40.21
N GLU A 257 -22.60 -13.12 39.43
CA GLU A 257 -21.33 -12.61 39.96
C GLU A 257 -20.93 -11.26 39.33
N SER A 258 -20.17 -10.49 40.11
CA SER A 258 -19.85 -9.06 39.99
C SER A 258 -19.51 -8.53 38.58
N ASN A 259 -20.13 -7.41 38.18
CA ASN A 259 -19.84 -6.69 36.93
C ASN A 259 -18.35 -6.29 36.81
N ALA A 260 -17.69 -5.93 37.91
CA ALA A 260 -16.27 -5.55 37.90
C ALA A 260 -15.34 -6.70 37.50
N TYR A 261 -15.70 -7.94 37.88
CA TYR A 261 -14.96 -9.15 37.54
C TYR A 261 -14.99 -9.38 36.02
N TYR A 262 -16.17 -9.43 35.42
CA TYR A 262 -16.31 -9.63 33.97
C TYR A 262 -15.73 -8.47 33.13
N GLN A 263 -15.76 -7.24 33.64
CA GLN A 263 -15.07 -6.11 32.99
C GLN A 263 -13.56 -6.30 32.98
N SER A 264 -12.97 -6.80 34.07
CA SER A 264 -11.54 -7.17 34.09
C SER A 264 -11.20 -8.25 33.07
N PHE A 265 -12.08 -9.24 32.88
CA PHE A 265 -11.92 -10.28 31.84
C PHE A 265 -12.01 -9.70 30.43
N LEU A 266 -12.99 -8.85 30.15
CA LEU A 266 -13.10 -8.20 28.84
C LEU A 266 -11.85 -7.35 28.53
N ASN A 267 -11.33 -6.62 29.52
CA ASN A 267 -10.08 -5.88 29.37
C ASN A 267 -8.87 -6.80 29.10
N ALA A 268 -8.83 -7.99 29.70
CA ALA A 268 -7.78 -8.98 29.43
C ALA A 268 -7.91 -9.55 28.00
N LEU A 269 -9.14 -9.82 27.55
CA LEU A 269 -9.41 -10.24 26.18
C LEU A 269 -9.05 -9.15 25.16
N ASP A 270 -9.32 -7.87 25.46
CA ASP A 270 -8.96 -6.75 24.59
C ASP A 270 -7.43 -6.66 24.43
N LYS A 271 -6.65 -6.86 25.50
CA LYS A 271 -5.18 -6.94 25.42
C LYS A 271 -4.69 -8.12 24.57
N GLN A 272 -5.35 -9.28 24.70
CA GLN A 272 -5.04 -10.45 23.88
C GLN A 272 -5.40 -10.23 22.41
N GLU A 273 -6.52 -9.55 22.13
CA GLU A 273 -6.91 -9.13 20.79
C GLU A 273 -5.83 -8.24 20.15
N GLU A 274 -5.35 -7.21 20.87
CA GLU A 274 -4.27 -6.34 20.38
C GLU A 274 -3.00 -7.15 20.07
N SER A 275 -2.59 -8.06 20.96
CA SER A 275 -1.44 -8.94 20.77
C SER A 275 -1.58 -9.84 19.53
N ILE A 276 -2.75 -10.46 19.35
CA ILE A 276 -3.04 -11.33 18.21
C ILE A 276 -3.08 -10.52 16.90
N ARG A 277 -3.67 -9.32 16.90
CA ARG A 277 -3.68 -8.42 15.72
C ARG A 277 -2.27 -8.01 15.30
N LEU A 278 -1.39 -7.73 16.27
CA LEU A 278 0.02 -7.45 16.01
C LEU A 278 0.73 -8.67 15.41
N LYS A 279 0.50 -9.87 15.97
CA LYS A 279 1.09 -11.11 15.46
C LYS A 279 0.63 -11.45 14.04
N LEU A 280 -0.67 -11.29 13.73
CA LEU A 280 -1.18 -11.49 12.37
C LEU A 280 -0.59 -10.49 11.38
N SER A 281 -0.47 -9.22 11.77
CA SER A 281 0.17 -8.19 10.95
C SER A 281 1.63 -8.52 10.66
N LEU A 282 2.37 -8.99 11.66
CA LEU A 282 3.77 -9.40 11.51
C LEU A 282 3.90 -10.59 10.54
N LEU A 283 3.07 -11.62 10.71
CA LEU A 283 3.09 -12.80 9.83
C LEU A 283 2.72 -12.44 8.38
N LEU A 284 1.73 -11.56 8.16
CA LEU A 284 1.40 -11.08 6.80
C LEU A 284 2.57 -10.32 6.16
N LYS A 285 3.31 -9.55 6.97
CA LYS A 285 4.52 -8.86 6.51
C LYS A 285 5.60 -9.85 6.10
N GLU A 286 5.92 -10.83 6.95
CA GLU A 286 6.92 -11.88 6.65
C GLU A 286 6.53 -12.71 5.42
N ILE A 287 5.25 -13.08 5.31
CA ILE A 287 4.72 -13.76 4.12
C ILE A 287 4.88 -12.89 2.87
N SER A 288 4.69 -11.57 2.97
CA SER A 288 4.87 -10.65 1.85
C SER A 288 6.34 -10.46 1.46
N GLU A 289 7.27 -10.60 2.40
CA GLU A 289 8.71 -10.57 2.14
C GLU A 289 9.16 -11.83 1.39
N ALA A 290 8.54 -12.98 1.68
CA ALA A 290 8.79 -14.23 0.93
C ALA A 290 8.10 -14.25 -0.45
N ASP A 291 6.81 -13.89 -0.51
CA ASP A 291 6.03 -13.80 -1.75
C ASP A 291 4.92 -12.75 -1.65
N ILE A 292 5.17 -11.61 -2.30
CA ILE A 292 4.21 -10.50 -2.46
C ILE A 292 2.88 -10.99 -3.09
N GLY A 293 2.95 -11.95 -4.02
CA GLY A 293 1.80 -12.51 -4.74
C GLY A 293 0.81 -13.23 -3.83
N TYR A 294 1.30 -13.78 -2.72
CA TYR A 294 0.48 -14.50 -1.75
C TYR A 294 -0.44 -13.57 -0.97
N ARG A 295 0.12 -12.50 -0.37
CA ARG A 295 -0.69 -11.45 0.31
C ARG A 295 -1.72 -10.85 -0.65
N ASP A 296 -1.30 -10.54 -1.88
CA ASP A 296 -2.20 -9.98 -2.90
C ASP A 296 -3.34 -10.94 -3.28
N SER A 297 -3.09 -12.24 -3.25
CA SER A 297 -4.09 -13.27 -3.49
C SER A 297 -5.09 -13.37 -2.33
N MET A 298 -4.62 -13.36 -1.08
CA MET A 298 -5.47 -13.29 0.11
C MET A 298 -6.35 -12.03 0.10
N TYR A 299 -5.75 -10.87 -0.19
CA TYR A 299 -6.50 -9.61 -0.29
C TYR A 299 -7.59 -9.66 -1.37
N LYS A 300 -7.30 -10.24 -2.54
CA LYS A 300 -8.30 -10.42 -3.61
C LYS A 300 -9.44 -11.36 -3.19
N LEU A 301 -9.18 -12.37 -2.35
CA LEU A 301 -10.20 -13.28 -1.85
C LEU A 301 -11.16 -12.59 -0.87
N VAL A 302 -10.65 -11.73 0.00
CA VAL A 302 -11.50 -11.03 0.99
C VAL A 302 -12.27 -9.85 0.40
N THR A 303 -11.77 -9.24 -0.68
CA THR A 303 -12.38 -8.06 -1.31
C THR A 303 -13.30 -8.37 -2.48
N LYS A 304 -13.11 -9.50 -3.17
CA LYS A 304 -13.96 -9.92 -4.30
C LYS A 304 -14.81 -11.11 -3.91
N LYS A 305 -16.09 -11.13 -4.33
CA LYS A 305 -16.92 -12.34 -4.25
C LYS A 305 -16.28 -13.42 -5.14
N ARG A 306 -15.49 -14.31 -4.54
CA ARG A 306 -14.92 -15.49 -5.18
C ARG A 306 -15.63 -16.74 -4.66
N ALA A 307 -15.52 -17.83 -5.43
CA ALA A 307 -16.12 -19.11 -5.09
C ALA A 307 -15.42 -19.83 -3.92
N MET A 308 -14.17 -19.46 -3.62
CA MET A 308 -13.33 -20.06 -2.58
C MET A 308 -13.22 -19.12 -1.37
N SER A 309 -13.36 -19.65 -0.15
CA SER A 309 -13.14 -18.89 1.08
C SER A 309 -11.65 -18.70 1.39
N LEU A 310 -11.32 -17.69 2.20
CA LEU A 310 -9.93 -17.48 2.66
C LEU A 310 -9.40 -18.70 3.43
N GLU A 311 -10.25 -19.34 4.24
CA GLU A 311 -9.92 -20.58 4.95
C GLU A 311 -9.56 -21.72 3.99
N GLN A 312 -10.37 -21.94 2.94
CA GLN A 312 -10.07 -22.96 1.92
C GLN A 312 -8.76 -22.67 1.17
N TYR A 313 -8.46 -21.39 0.95
CA TYR A 313 -7.21 -20.96 0.31
C TYR A 313 -5.98 -21.19 1.21
N LEU A 314 -6.11 -20.95 2.52
CA LEU A 314 -5.03 -21.23 3.48
C LEU A 314 -4.77 -22.74 3.57
N ILE A 315 -5.83 -23.56 3.55
CA ILE A 315 -5.73 -25.03 3.62
C ILE A 315 -5.13 -25.61 2.33
N SER A 316 -5.48 -25.10 1.15
CA SER A 316 -4.94 -25.62 -0.12
C SER A 316 -3.43 -25.39 -0.26
N TYR A 317 -2.90 -24.36 0.39
CA TYR A 317 -1.47 -24.03 0.41
C TYR A 317 -0.67 -24.74 1.50
N TYR A 318 -1.35 -25.35 2.48
CA TYR A 318 -0.70 -26.15 3.53
C TYR A 318 0.08 -27.36 2.95
N LEU A 319 -0.18 -27.73 1.69
CA LEU A 319 0.49 -28.79 0.96
C LEU A 319 1.93 -28.45 0.52
N ASP A 320 2.37 -27.19 0.63
CA ASP A 320 3.69 -26.73 0.17
C ASP A 320 4.68 -26.40 1.33
N GLU A 321 4.40 -26.89 2.55
CA GLU A 321 5.26 -26.81 3.75
C GLU A 321 5.72 -25.39 4.19
N CYS A 322 4.96 -24.33 3.88
CA CYS A 322 5.32 -22.98 4.34
C CYS A 322 4.99 -22.78 5.83
N LYS A 323 6.00 -22.86 6.70
CA LYS A 323 5.89 -22.63 8.15
C LYS A 323 5.16 -21.32 8.51
N LEU A 324 5.41 -20.25 7.76
CA LEU A 324 4.76 -18.94 7.96
C LEU A 324 3.24 -19.00 7.77
N VAL A 325 2.76 -19.77 6.78
CA VAL A 325 1.33 -19.94 6.51
C VAL A 325 0.67 -20.77 7.61
N ALA A 326 1.37 -21.80 8.11
CA ALA A 326 0.89 -22.59 9.25
C ALA A 326 0.80 -21.73 10.53
N ASP A 327 1.81 -20.91 10.81
CA ASP A 327 1.81 -20.00 11.95
C ASP A 327 0.70 -18.94 11.83
N PHE A 328 0.42 -18.46 10.62
CA PHE A 328 -0.71 -17.56 10.34
C PHE A 328 -2.05 -18.23 10.61
N GLN A 329 -2.25 -19.46 10.12
CA GLN A 329 -3.47 -20.23 10.33
C GLN A 329 -3.68 -20.54 11.82
N ASN A 330 -2.63 -20.96 12.54
CA ASN A 330 -2.68 -21.22 13.97
C ASN A 330 -3.04 -19.96 14.76
N THR A 331 -2.48 -18.80 14.37
CA THR A 331 -2.82 -17.51 14.97
C THR A 331 -4.27 -17.13 14.69
N TRP A 332 -4.79 -17.43 13.49
CA TRP A 332 -6.21 -17.25 13.19
C TRP A 332 -7.13 -18.15 14.05
N TYR A 333 -6.76 -19.40 14.31
CA TYR A 333 -7.54 -20.24 15.25
C TYR A 333 -7.58 -19.66 16.68
N LYS A 334 -6.51 -18.97 17.12
CA LYS A 334 -6.55 -18.22 18.39
C LYS A 334 -7.60 -17.10 18.38
N VAL A 335 -7.82 -16.42 17.24
CA VAL A 335 -8.91 -15.44 17.08
C VAL A 335 -10.28 -16.09 17.32
N VAL A 336 -10.50 -17.26 16.73
CA VAL A 336 -11.75 -18.01 16.89
C VAL A 336 -11.98 -18.38 18.35
N GLY A 337 -10.96 -18.89 19.04
CA GLY A 337 -11.02 -19.19 20.48
C GLY A 337 -11.34 -17.96 21.33
N LEU A 338 -10.65 -16.84 21.08
CA LEU A 338 -10.88 -15.58 21.78
C LEU A 338 -12.33 -15.09 21.64
N GLU A 339 -12.88 -15.11 20.43
CA GLU A 339 -14.25 -14.69 20.16
C GLU A 339 -15.28 -15.61 20.83
N ILE A 340 -15.04 -16.93 20.86
CA ILE A 340 -15.90 -17.87 21.60
C ILE A 340 -15.92 -17.52 23.09
N THR A 341 -14.75 -17.28 23.69
CA THR A 341 -14.65 -16.86 25.11
C THR A 341 -15.34 -15.52 25.36
N ARG A 342 -15.17 -14.55 24.46
CA ARG A 342 -15.83 -13.23 24.55
C ARG A 342 -17.35 -13.37 24.52
N TYR A 343 -17.91 -14.17 23.60
CA TYR A 343 -19.35 -14.43 23.53
C TYR A 343 -19.88 -15.12 24.79
N GLN A 344 -19.16 -16.09 25.35
CA GLN A 344 -19.54 -16.74 26.61
C GLN A 344 -19.60 -15.76 27.78
N ILE A 345 -18.65 -14.83 27.89
CA ILE A 345 -18.62 -13.81 28.95
C ILE A 345 -19.73 -12.77 28.77
N LEU A 346 -19.93 -12.27 27.55
CA LEU A 346 -20.99 -11.30 27.26
C LEU A 346 -22.39 -11.87 27.54
N SER A 347 -22.61 -13.16 27.26
CA SER A 347 -23.85 -13.84 27.62
C SER A 347 -24.08 -13.90 29.14
N LYS A 348 -23.02 -14.00 29.95
CA LYS A 348 -23.11 -13.99 31.42
C LYS A 348 -23.42 -12.59 31.98
N LEU A 349 -22.95 -11.53 31.31
CA LEU A 349 -23.17 -10.12 31.69
C LEU A 349 -24.60 -9.63 31.45
N GLN A 350 -25.31 -10.16 30.44
CA GLN A 350 -26.61 -9.62 30.00
C GLN A 350 -27.79 -9.93 30.94
N ASP A 351 -27.62 -10.79 31.95
CA ASP A 351 -28.71 -11.35 32.76
C ASP A 351 -28.76 -10.91 34.25
N GLY A 352 -28.05 -9.87 34.67
CA GLY A 352 -27.91 -9.53 36.10
C GLY A 352 -28.46 -8.17 36.57
N LYS A 353 -29.57 -8.17 37.32
CA LYS A 353 -29.80 -7.23 38.44
C LYS A 353 -29.59 -7.98 39.77
N LYS A 354 -28.60 -7.48 40.52
CA LYS A 354 -28.29 -7.64 41.96
C LYS A 354 -27.58 -8.90 42.51
N ASP A 355 -26.55 -8.55 43.30
CA ASP A 355 -25.88 -9.12 44.50
C ASP A 355 -24.88 -10.31 44.42
N ASP A 356 -23.62 -9.93 44.72
CA ASP A 356 -22.44 -10.49 45.45
C ASP A 356 -21.91 -11.96 45.42
N SER A 357 -20.58 -11.99 45.21
CA SER A 357 -19.53 -13.02 45.44
C SER A 357 -19.54 -14.24 44.52
N SER A 358 -18.43 -14.68 43.91
CA SER A 358 -17.15 -15.09 44.50
C SER A 358 -15.98 -15.09 43.48
N GLU A 359 -14.79 -15.42 43.98
CA GLU A 359 -13.45 -15.26 43.42
C GLU A 359 -12.99 -16.59 42.79
N ALA A 360 -12.70 -16.63 41.49
CA ALA A 360 -12.07 -17.79 40.84
C ALA A 360 -11.17 -17.41 39.66
N ASP A 361 -9.88 -17.24 39.96
CA ASP A 361 -8.68 -17.47 39.13
C ASP A 361 -8.62 -16.93 37.68
N ILE A 362 -8.03 -15.74 37.58
CA ILE A 362 -7.57 -15.04 36.37
C ILE A 362 -6.37 -15.75 35.72
N ASP A 363 -5.58 -16.50 36.49
CA ASP A 363 -4.31 -17.07 36.04
C ASP A 363 -4.51 -18.29 35.11
N ASP A 364 -5.56 -19.09 35.31
CA ASP A 364 -5.86 -20.29 34.51
C ASP A 364 -6.25 -19.98 33.05
N ILE A 365 -6.77 -18.78 32.77
CA ILE A 365 -7.12 -18.36 31.40
C ILE A 365 -5.93 -17.72 30.68
N ILE A 366 -5.02 -17.07 31.42
CA ILE A 366 -3.80 -16.49 30.85
C ILE A 366 -2.87 -17.62 30.37
N GLU A 367 -2.83 -18.75 31.07
CA GLU A 367 -1.97 -19.90 30.73
C GLU A 367 -2.47 -20.69 29.51
N LEU A 368 -3.77 -20.65 29.19
CA LEU A 368 -4.34 -21.35 28.02
C LEU A 368 -3.93 -20.75 26.66
N TYR A 369 -3.44 -19.50 26.64
CA TYR A 369 -3.25 -18.77 25.38
C TYR A 369 -1.89 -18.06 25.21
N GLY A 370 -1.06 -17.97 26.26
CA GLY A 370 0.36 -17.64 26.16
C GLY A 370 1.11 -18.66 25.30
#